data_AF-A0A961GKL5-F1
#
_entry.id   AF-A0A961GKL5-F1
#
_cell.length_a   1.000
_cell.length_b   1.000
_cell.length_c   1.000
_cell.angle_alpha   90.00
_cell.angle_beta   90.00
_cell.angle_gamma   90.00
#
_symmetry.space_group_name_H-M   'P 1'
#
loop_
_entity.id
_entity.type
_entity.pdbx_description
1 polymer ?
#
loop_
_entity_poly.entity_id
_entity_poly.type
_entity_poly.pdbx_seq_one_letter_code
_entity_poly.pdbx_strand_id
1 'polypeptide(L)'
;MRARARPDEPATDLVLLRKAKDRIDRAFDQPLDVESIARDVGMSAGHFSRRFREEYGEPPYSYVMTRRVERAMALLRGTDRSVTDICFAVGFSSLGTFSTRFSELVGMAPSAYRDEAPDWQHELAPCVAMRVTKPVRNREATSGAAPYGAPHGDHDPPELPAAPRP
;
A
#
# COMPACT_ATOMS: atom_id res chain seq x y z
N MET A 1 -22.96 1.05 -34.03
CA MET A 1 -21.59 0.48 -34.08
C MET A 1 -21.12 0.22 -32.65
N ARG A 2 -21.13 -1.04 -32.18
CA ARG A 2 -20.47 -1.42 -30.92
C ARG A 2 -19.05 -1.84 -31.26
N ALA A 3 -18.06 -1.15 -30.70
CA ALA A 3 -16.66 -1.54 -30.81
C ALA A 3 -16.51 -2.95 -30.21
N ARG A 4 -15.99 -3.89 -31.01
CA ARG A 4 -15.57 -5.21 -30.52
C ARG A 4 -14.41 -4.98 -29.55
N ALA A 5 -14.56 -5.47 -28.33
CA ALA A 5 -13.45 -5.55 -27.40
C ALA A 5 -12.33 -6.36 -28.06
N ARG A 6 -11.12 -5.79 -28.13
CA ARG A 6 -9.96 -6.44 -28.76
C ARG A 6 -9.38 -7.43 -27.73
N PRO A 7 -9.04 -8.66 -28.14
CA PRO A 7 -8.62 -9.72 -27.22
C PRO A 7 -7.36 -9.41 -26.37
N ASP A 8 -6.63 -8.32 -26.68
CA ASP A 8 -5.46 -7.82 -25.91
C ASP A 8 -5.79 -6.67 -24.92
N GLU A 9 -7.04 -6.18 -24.86
CA GLU A 9 -7.47 -5.09 -23.97
C GLU A 9 -7.24 -5.35 -22.48
N PRO A 10 -7.53 -6.54 -21.89
CA PRO A 10 -7.43 -6.70 -20.44
C PRO A 10 -5.99 -6.68 -19.93
N ALA A 11 -5.04 -7.31 -20.64
CA ALA A 11 -3.63 -7.29 -20.25
C ALA A 11 -3.01 -5.89 -20.38
N THR A 12 -3.39 -5.15 -21.43
CA THR A 12 -2.95 -3.76 -21.63
C THR A 12 -3.54 -2.84 -20.57
N ASP A 13 -4.81 -3.02 -20.22
CA ASP A 13 -5.50 -2.28 -19.15
C ASP A 13 -4.79 -2.46 -17.80
N LEU A 14 -4.40 -3.67 -17.44
CA LEU A 14 -3.70 -3.92 -16.18
C LEU A 14 -2.37 -3.15 -16.08
N VAL A 15 -1.58 -3.13 -17.17
CA VAL A 15 -0.33 -2.36 -17.23
C VAL A 15 -0.62 -0.86 -17.07
N LEU A 16 -1.67 -0.35 -17.70
CA LEU A 16 -2.08 1.05 -17.59
C LEU A 16 -2.57 1.40 -16.18
N LEU A 17 -3.42 0.55 -15.58
CA LEU A 17 -3.90 0.71 -14.21
C LEU A 17 -2.75 0.65 -13.20
N ARG A 18 -1.74 -0.20 -13.44
CA ARG A 18 -0.53 -0.24 -12.61
C ARG A 18 0.26 1.06 -12.68
N LYS A 19 0.48 1.60 -13.88
CA LYS A 19 1.14 2.90 -14.06
C LYS A 19 0.37 4.03 -13.37
N ALA A 20 -0.96 4.03 -13.47
CA ALA A 20 -1.81 5.01 -12.79
C ALA A 20 -1.69 4.89 -11.27
N LYS A 21 -1.73 3.67 -10.72
CA LYS A 21 -1.53 3.40 -9.29
C LYS A 21 -0.15 3.87 -8.83
N ASP A 22 0.92 3.56 -9.56
CA ASP A 22 2.28 3.97 -9.22
C ASP A 22 2.45 5.51 -9.31
N ARG A 23 1.68 6.20 -10.16
CA ARG A 23 1.61 7.67 -10.16
C ARG A 23 0.91 8.17 -8.91
N ILE A 24 -0.25 7.61 -8.55
CA ILE A 24 -0.99 7.95 -7.34
C ILE A 24 -0.12 7.75 -6.09
N ASP A 25 0.56 6.62 -5.99
CA ASP A 25 1.41 6.29 -4.84
C ASP A 25 2.61 7.24 -4.67
N ARG A 26 3.07 7.87 -5.75
CA ARG A 26 4.16 8.86 -5.71
C ARG A 26 3.69 10.28 -5.40
N ALA A 27 2.42 10.58 -5.66
CA ALA A 27 1.84 11.92 -5.54
C ALA A 27 0.62 11.95 -4.60
N PHE A 28 0.56 11.02 -3.64
CA PHE A 28 -0.60 10.88 -2.74
C PHE A 28 -0.84 12.13 -1.89
N ASP A 29 0.20 12.91 -1.62
CA ASP A 29 0.17 14.15 -0.83
C ASP A 29 -0.30 15.38 -1.64
N GLN A 30 -0.43 15.25 -2.96
CA GLN A 30 -0.91 16.31 -3.83
C GLN A 30 -2.44 16.25 -4.00
N PRO A 31 -3.10 17.36 -4.36
CA PRO A 31 -4.51 17.35 -4.75
C PRO A 31 -4.76 16.30 -5.84
N LEU A 32 -5.77 15.44 -5.63
CA LEU A 32 -6.09 14.37 -6.58
C LEU A 32 -6.83 14.94 -7.80
N ASP A 33 -6.24 14.76 -8.97
CA ASP A 33 -6.86 15.03 -10.27
C ASP A 33 -7.04 13.71 -11.03
N VAL A 34 -8.24 13.12 -10.88
CA VAL A 34 -8.58 11.83 -11.49
C VAL A 34 -8.64 11.94 -13.02
N GLU A 35 -9.11 13.07 -13.55
CA GLU A 35 -9.12 13.31 -14.99
C GLU A 35 -7.71 13.33 -15.58
N SER A 36 -6.76 13.99 -14.90
CA SER A 36 -5.35 14.01 -15.31
C SER A 36 -4.74 12.61 -15.29
N ILE A 37 -5.00 11.82 -14.24
CA ILE A 37 -4.47 10.45 -14.14
C ILE A 37 -5.04 9.56 -15.23
N ALA A 38 -6.34 9.65 -15.50
CA ALA A 38 -6.98 8.89 -16.57
C ALA A 38 -6.41 9.28 -17.95
N ARG A 39 -6.20 10.57 -18.19
CA ARG A 39 -5.64 11.09 -19.45
C ARG A 39 -4.22 10.57 -19.71
N ASP A 40 -3.37 10.53 -18.68
CA ASP A 40 -1.99 10.02 -18.80
C ASP A 40 -1.93 8.56 -19.24
N VAL A 41 -2.95 7.77 -18.92
CA VAL A 41 -3.05 6.35 -19.32
C VAL A 41 -4.00 6.14 -20.51
N GLY A 42 -4.44 7.22 -21.17
CA GLY A 42 -5.28 7.14 -22.37
C GLY A 42 -6.72 6.67 -22.11
N MET A 43 -7.22 6.81 -20.87
CA MET A 43 -8.58 6.41 -20.49
C MET A 43 -9.47 7.64 -20.24
N SER A 44 -10.78 7.47 -20.44
CA SER A 44 -11.75 8.41 -19.87
C SER A 44 -11.83 8.22 -18.35
N ALA A 45 -12.10 9.29 -17.60
CA ALA A 45 -12.16 9.24 -16.14
C ALA A 45 -13.17 8.21 -15.60
N GLY A 46 -14.31 8.07 -16.28
CA GLY A 46 -15.33 7.06 -15.93
C GLY A 46 -14.87 5.63 -16.20
N HIS A 47 -14.20 5.38 -17.34
CA HIS A 47 -13.63 4.06 -17.63
C HIS A 47 -12.54 3.71 -16.62
N PHE A 48 -11.60 4.63 -16.41
CA PHE A 48 -10.53 4.50 -15.44
C PHE A 48 -11.06 4.18 -14.03
N SER A 49 -12.01 4.97 -13.51
CA SER A 49 -12.54 4.76 -12.16
C SER A 49 -13.22 3.40 -11.99
N ARG A 50 -13.92 2.92 -13.01
CA ARG A 50 -14.55 1.59 -13.00
C ARG A 50 -13.49 0.49 -13.01
N ARG A 51 -12.56 0.53 -13.97
CA ARG A 51 -11.51 -0.48 -14.11
C ARG A 51 -10.57 -0.51 -12.90
N PHE A 52 -10.23 0.65 -12.35
CA PHE A 52 -9.42 0.77 -11.14
C PHE A 52 -10.10 0.12 -9.94
N ARG A 53 -11.41 0.33 -9.75
CA ARG A 53 -12.17 -0.34 -8.68
C ARG A 53 -12.25 -1.85 -8.88
N GLU A 54 -12.52 -2.29 -10.12
CA GLU A 54 -12.58 -3.72 -10.45
C GLU A 54 -11.25 -4.42 -10.15
N GLU A 55 -10.12 -3.73 -10.37
CA GLU A 55 -8.78 -4.29 -10.15
C GLU A 55 -8.28 -4.17 -8.70
N TYR A 56 -8.52 -3.03 -8.05
CA TYR A 56 -7.93 -2.72 -6.73
C TYR A 56 -8.96 -2.71 -5.58
N GLY A 57 -10.22 -3.07 -5.86
CA GLY A 57 -11.29 -3.19 -4.87
C GLY A 57 -11.94 -1.86 -4.46
N GLU A 58 -11.30 -0.72 -4.73
CA GLU A 58 -11.82 0.60 -4.35
C GLU A 58 -11.62 1.66 -5.44
N PRO A 59 -12.47 2.71 -5.49
CA PRO A 59 -12.29 3.80 -6.44
C PRO A 59 -11.01 4.63 -6.17
N PRO A 60 -10.45 5.32 -7.18
CA PRO A 60 -9.20 6.07 -7.05
C PRO A 60 -9.16 7.09 -5.90
N TYR A 61 -10.28 7.78 -5.63
CA TYR A 61 -10.35 8.75 -4.54
C TYR A 61 -10.22 8.08 -3.17
N SER A 62 -10.96 7.00 -2.93
CA SER A 62 -10.87 6.22 -1.69
C SER A 62 -9.47 5.67 -1.49
N TYR A 63 -8.87 5.14 -2.56
CA TYR A 63 -7.51 4.63 -2.54
C TYR A 63 -6.51 5.69 -2.05
N VAL A 64 -6.56 6.90 -2.60
CA VAL A 64 -5.66 7.99 -2.16
C VAL A 64 -5.87 8.32 -0.69
N MET A 65 -7.12 8.37 -0.21
CA MET A 65 -7.40 8.63 1.21
C MET A 65 -6.80 7.54 2.10
N THR A 66 -6.95 6.26 1.73
CA THR A 66 -6.33 5.14 2.43
C THR A 66 -4.81 5.31 2.49
N ARG A 67 -4.16 5.61 1.36
CA ARG A 67 -2.70 5.84 1.30
C ARG A 67 -2.23 7.01 2.17
N ARG A 68 -3.00 8.10 2.21
CA ARG A 68 -2.70 9.25 3.08
C ARG A 68 -2.80 8.87 4.55
N VAL A 69 -3.81 8.10 4.94
CA VAL A 69 -3.99 7.63 6.33
C VAL A 69 -2.90 6.64 6.72
N GLU A 70 -2.56 5.68 5.86
CA GLU A 70 -1.43 4.77 6.07
C GLU A 70 -0.12 5.55 6.32
N ARG A 71 0.13 6.59 5.50
CA ARG A 71 1.30 7.45 5.69
C ARG A 71 1.23 8.25 7.00
N ALA A 72 0.05 8.75 7.37
CA ALA A 72 -0.14 9.46 8.63
C ALA A 72 0.14 8.55 9.83
N MET A 73 -0.35 7.30 9.82
CA MET A 73 -0.05 6.30 10.86
C MET A 73 1.46 6.06 11.01
N ALA A 74 2.19 5.97 9.90
CA ALA A 74 3.64 5.83 9.92
C ALA A 74 4.34 7.05 10.54
N LEU A 75 3.87 8.27 10.23
CA LEU A 75 4.43 9.51 10.79
C LEU A 75 4.09 9.69 12.28
N LEU A 76 2.86 9.31 12.69
CA LEU A 76 2.41 9.40 14.08
C LEU A 76 3.22 8.48 15.01
N ARG A 77 3.60 7.29 14.54
CA ARG A 77 4.43 6.35 15.31
C ARG A 77 5.93 6.62 15.19
N GLY A 78 6.33 7.36 14.16
CA GLY A 78 7.71 7.46 13.73
C GLY A 78 8.40 8.78 14.06
N THR A 79 7.63 9.81 14.45
CA THR A 79 8.13 11.19 14.61
C THR A 79 7.35 11.97 15.67
N ASP A 80 7.97 13.02 16.21
CA ASP A 80 7.33 13.95 17.15
C ASP A 80 6.54 15.10 16.49
N ARG A 81 6.32 15.03 15.16
CA ARG A 81 5.61 16.09 14.42
C ARG A 81 4.20 16.28 14.98
N SER A 82 3.67 17.50 14.99
CA SER A 82 2.31 17.72 15.47
C SER A 82 1.28 17.02 14.56
N VAL A 83 0.11 16.68 15.10
CA VAL A 83 -0.98 16.09 14.31
C VAL A 83 -1.38 17.01 13.16
N THR A 84 -1.36 18.33 13.40
CA THR A 84 -1.61 19.35 12.38
C THR A 84 -0.58 19.33 11.26
N ASP A 85 0.71 19.24 11.58
CA ASP A 85 1.77 19.16 10.56
C ASP A 85 1.64 17.88 9.74
N ILE A 86 1.32 16.75 10.38
CA ILE A 86 1.10 15.47 9.71
C ILE A 86 -0.09 15.55 8.75
N CYS A 87 -1.20 16.15 9.19
CA CYS A 87 -2.38 16.38 8.37
C CYS A 87 -2.04 17.06 7.03
N PHE A 88 -1.30 18.17 7.08
CA PHE A 88 -0.89 18.88 5.87
C PHE A 88 0.18 18.13 5.08
N ALA A 89 1.13 17.47 5.76
CA ALA A 89 2.19 16.70 5.11
C ALA A 89 1.67 15.48 4.33
N VAL A 90 0.52 14.92 4.71
CA VAL A 90 -0.16 13.84 3.96
C VAL A 90 -1.23 14.37 2.99
N GLY A 91 -1.27 15.68 2.75
CA GLY A 91 -2.08 16.28 1.69
C GLY A 91 -3.54 16.59 2.05
N PHE A 92 -3.94 16.53 3.32
CA PHE A 92 -5.25 17.04 3.74
C PHE A 92 -5.22 18.56 3.84
N SER A 93 -6.31 19.21 3.42
CA SER A 93 -6.46 20.67 3.48
C SER A 93 -7.02 21.17 4.81
N SER A 94 -7.52 20.28 5.67
CA SER A 94 -8.04 20.65 6.98
C SER A 94 -7.90 19.53 8.00
N LEU A 95 -7.66 19.92 9.25
CA LEU A 95 -7.52 18.99 10.38
C LEU A 95 -8.83 18.23 10.66
N GLY A 96 -9.99 18.88 10.47
CA GLY A 96 -11.30 18.25 10.67
C GLY A 96 -11.54 17.08 9.72
N THR A 97 -11.35 17.31 8.41
CA THR A 97 -11.49 16.24 7.40
C THR A 97 -10.50 15.11 7.64
N PHE A 98 -9.25 15.45 7.98
CA PHE A 98 -8.24 14.46 8.34
C PHE A 98 -8.67 13.61 9.54
N SER A 99 -9.11 14.24 10.63
CA SER A 99 -9.43 13.54 11.88
C SER A 99 -10.61 12.60 11.71
N THR A 100 -11.65 13.03 10.99
CA THR A 100 -12.80 12.18 10.65
C THR A 100 -12.37 10.99 9.80
N ARG A 101 -11.66 11.23 8.69
CA ARG A 101 -11.23 10.15 7.79
C ARG A 101 -10.27 9.17 8.46
N PHE A 102 -9.34 9.68 9.26
CA PHE A 102 -8.43 8.84 10.02
C PHE A 102 -9.20 7.94 10.99
N SER A 103 -10.13 8.50 11.77
CA SER A 103 -10.91 7.72 12.74
C SER A 103 -11.83 6.70 12.06
N GLU A 104 -12.42 7.03 10.90
CA GLU A 104 -13.23 6.09 10.12
C GLU A 104 -12.43 4.86 9.65
N LEU A 105 -11.17 5.07 9.24
CA LEU A 105 -10.32 4.01 8.69
C LEU A 105 -9.53 3.24 9.76
N VAL A 106 -9.13 3.90 10.84
CA VAL A 106 -8.26 3.33 11.89
C VAL A 106 -9.05 2.89 13.12
N GLY A 107 -10.25 3.44 13.33
CA GLY A 107 -11.12 3.14 14.47
C GLY A 107 -10.86 4.00 15.71
N MET A 108 -9.90 4.93 15.67
CA MET A 108 -9.57 5.84 16.77
C MET A 108 -8.99 7.16 16.27
N ALA A 109 -8.96 8.17 17.14
CA ALA A 109 -8.44 9.50 16.80
C ALA A 109 -6.91 9.49 16.59
N PRO A 110 -6.36 10.40 15.74
CA PRO A 110 -4.92 10.47 15.48
C PRO A 110 -4.04 10.67 16.72
N SER A 111 -4.51 11.44 17.72
CA SER A 111 -3.79 11.66 18.97
C SER A 111 -3.76 10.40 19.83
N ALA A 112 -4.92 9.76 20.03
CA ALA A 112 -5.01 8.49 20.74
C ALA A 112 -4.14 7.40 20.08
N TYR A 113 -4.14 7.34 18.75
CA TYR A 113 -3.29 6.42 17.99
C TYR A 113 -1.79 6.63 18.23
N ARG A 114 -1.36 7.87 18.49
CA ARG A 114 0.03 8.17 18.88
C ARG A 114 0.32 7.69 20.30
N ASP A 115 -0.59 7.97 21.22
CA ASP A 115 -0.42 7.63 22.64
C ASP A 115 -0.43 6.12 22.88
N GLU A 116 -1.12 5.34 22.03
CA GLU A 116 -1.11 3.87 22.07
C GLU A 116 0.12 3.23 21.40
N ALA A 117 0.83 3.98 20.55
CA ALA A 117 2.00 3.42 19.90
C ALA A 117 3.07 3.17 20.97
N PRO A 118 3.54 1.92 21.16
CA PRO A 118 4.63 1.65 22.09
C PRO A 118 5.79 2.58 21.76
N ASP A 119 6.47 3.11 22.76
CA ASP A 119 7.58 4.03 22.57
C ASP A 119 8.84 3.25 22.14
N TRP A 120 8.75 2.48 21.05
CA TRP A 120 9.85 1.63 20.55
C TRP A 120 11.08 2.45 20.15
N GLN A 121 10.94 3.77 20.05
CA GLN A 121 12.05 4.72 19.85
C GLN A 121 12.76 5.09 21.16
N HIS A 122 12.08 5.05 22.31
CA HIS A 122 12.67 5.36 23.62
C HIS A 122 13.04 4.10 24.42
N GLU A 123 12.39 2.97 24.18
CA GLU A 123 12.70 1.69 24.86
C GLU A 123 13.87 0.92 24.22
N LEU A 124 14.21 1.20 22.96
CA LEU A 124 15.34 0.60 22.27
C LEU A 124 16.45 1.64 22.10
N ALA A 125 17.67 1.27 22.50
CA ALA A 125 18.84 2.11 22.22
C ALA A 125 18.89 2.47 20.72
N PRO A 126 19.30 3.69 20.33
CA PRO A 126 19.28 4.16 18.94
C PRO A 126 19.97 3.22 17.94
N CYS A 127 21.01 2.51 18.39
CA CYS A 127 21.71 1.51 17.57
C CYS A 127 20.85 0.27 17.24
N VAL A 128 19.94 -0.11 18.13
CA VAL A 128 19.00 -1.23 17.96
C VAL A 128 17.86 -0.81 17.04
N ALA A 129 17.29 0.39 17.24
CA ALA A 129 16.27 0.95 16.35
C ALA A 129 16.79 1.02 14.90
N MET A 130 18.01 1.53 14.68
CA MET A 130 18.66 1.55 13.36
C MET A 130 18.89 0.18 12.74
N ARG A 131 18.95 -0.91 13.53
CA ARG A 131 19.15 -2.28 13.05
C ARG A 131 17.83 -2.96 12.69
N VAL A 132 16.77 -2.71 13.46
CA VAL A 132 15.43 -3.29 13.26
C VAL A 132 14.65 -2.55 12.17
N THR A 133 14.84 -1.24 12.04
CA THR A 133 14.12 -0.40 11.08
C THR A 133 14.85 -0.23 9.75
N LYS A 134 15.95 -0.96 9.50
CA LYS A 134 16.70 -0.84 8.24
C LYS A 134 15.72 -1.01 7.07
N PRO A 135 15.60 -0.01 6.18
CA PRO A 135 14.79 -0.17 5.00
C PRO A 135 15.30 -1.37 4.23
N VAL A 136 14.44 -2.38 4.02
CA VAL A 136 14.73 -3.45 3.07
C VAL A 136 14.94 -2.74 1.74
N ARG A 137 16.20 -2.70 1.28
CA ARG A 137 16.53 -2.18 -0.05
C ARG A 137 15.81 -3.11 -1.03
N ASN A 138 14.70 -2.65 -1.57
CA ASN A 138 13.94 -3.32 -2.63
C ASN A 138 14.77 -3.35 -3.92
N ARG A 139 15.84 -4.15 -3.93
CA ARG A 139 16.75 -4.31 -5.08
C ARG A 139 16.53 -5.63 -5.84
N GLU A 140 15.56 -6.45 -5.44
CA GLU A 140 15.33 -7.77 -6.06
C GLU A 140 13.86 -7.97 -6.44
N ALA A 141 13.27 -6.97 -7.10
CA ALA A 141 12.09 -7.18 -7.94
C ALA A 141 12.46 -6.88 -9.40
N THR A 142 13.48 -7.56 -9.90
CA THR A 142 13.66 -7.71 -11.35
C THR A 142 14.09 -9.14 -11.64
N SER A 143 13.28 -9.76 -12.52
CA SER A 143 13.54 -10.98 -13.30
C SER A 143 13.74 -12.29 -12.52
N GLY A 144 12.62 -12.96 -12.26
CA GLY A 144 12.55 -14.42 -12.14
C GLY A 144 11.48 -14.93 -13.09
N ALA A 145 11.87 -15.22 -14.33
CA ALA A 145 11.05 -15.96 -15.26
C ALA A 145 10.56 -17.26 -14.61
N ALA A 146 9.29 -17.59 -14.82
CA ALA A 146 8.83 -18.95 -14.63
C ALA A 146 9.69 -19.89 -15.51
N PRO A 147 9.97 -21.09 -15.02
CA PRO A 147 9.73 -22.23 -15.88
C PRO A 147 8.68 -23.13 -15.22
N TYR A 148 7.59 -23.26 -15.95
CA TYR A 148 6.81 -24.49 -15.95
C TYR A 148 7.76 -25.67 -16.17
N GLY A 149 7.76 -26.65 -15.26
CA GLY A 149 8.55 -27.87 -15.42
C GLY A 149 8.70 -28.67 -14.12
N ALA A 150 7.64 -29.37 -13.70
CA ALA A 150 7.81 -30.57 -12.87
C ALA A 150 8.44 -31.68 -13.75
N PRO A 151 9.22 -32.64 -13.20
CA PRO A 151 8.59 -33.74 -12.43
C PRO A 151 9.41 -34.32 -11.25
N HIS A 152 8.65 -34.92 -10.33
CA HIS A 152 8.91 -36.11 -9.51
C HIS A 152 10.36 -36.55 -9.22
N GLY A 153 10.69 -36.62 -7.92
CA GLY A 153 11.77 -37.44 -7.38
C GLY A 153 11.54 -37.63 -5.87
N ASP A 154 11.25 -38.87 -5.49
CA ASP A 154 11.05 -39.32 -4.12
C ASP A 154 12.16 -38.87 -3.16
N HIS A 155 11.78 -38.32 -2.00
CA HIS A 155 12.64 -38.39 -0.83
C HIS A 155 11.79 -38.57 0.44
N ASP A 156 11.87 -39.80 0.95
CA ASP A 156 11.31 -40.30 2.19
C ASP A 156 11.79 -39.46 3.39
N PRO A 157 10.91 -39.02 4.31
CA PRO A 157 11.34 -38.38 5.55
C PRO A 157 11.92 -39.42 6.52
N PRO A 158 13.04 -39.14 7.22
CA PRO A 158 13.57 -40.06 8.22
C PRO A 158 12.69 -40.13 9.47
N GLU A 159 12.34 -41.35 9.84
CA GLU A 159 11.57 -41.77 11.01
C GLU A 159 12.28 -41.35 12.33
N LEU A 160 11.59 -40.56 13.16
CA LEU A 160 12.05 -40.17 14.49
C LEU A 160 11.77 -41.31 15.51
N PRO A 161 12.75 -41.74 16.32
CA PRO A 161 12.52 -42.82 17.28
C PRO A 161 11.65 -42.37 18.46
N ALA A 162 10.68 -43.22 18.79
CA ALA A 162 9.74 -43.08 19.91
C ALA A 162 10.47 -43.06 21.27
N ALA A 163 10.10 -42.09 22.12
CA ALA A 163 10.53 -42.04 23.50
C ALA A 163 9.82 -43.11 24.36
N PRO A 164 10.53 -43.79 25.28
CA PRO A 164 9.92 -44.77 26.17
C PRO A 164 9.11 -44.10 27.30
N ARG A 165 7.91 -44.63 27.55
CA ARG A 165 7.05 -44.26 28.68
C ARG A 165 7.53 -44.91 29.98
N PRO A 166 7.36 -44.23 31.11
CA PRO A 166 6.75 -44.83 32.28
C PRO A 166 5.31 -44.36 32.47
#